data_AF-A0A815VW87-F1
#
_entry.id   AF-A0A815VW87-F1
#
_cell.length_a   1.000
_cell.length_b   1.000
_cell.length_c   1.000
_cell.angle_alpha   90.00
_cell.angle_beta   90.00
_cell.angle_gamma   90.00
#
_symmetry.space_group_name_H-M   'P 1'
#
loop_
_entity.id
_entity.type
_entity.pdbx_description
1 polymer ?
#
loop_
_entity_poly.entity_id
_entity_poly.type
_entity_poly.pdbx_seq_one_letter_code
_entity_poly.pdbx_strand_id
1 'polypeptide(L)' 'MLIPLHDQRWLFVNWHTNKLWLVDQQGKTKLIKDNRIKNIRNISIAPNGCYMAVRTEKPSAMKMYKLD' A
#
# COMPACT_ATOMS: atom_id res chain seq x y z
N MET A 1 -5.03 -0.02 9.01
CA MET A 1 -4.99 1.46 8.89
C MET A 1 -5.50 1.83 7.51
N LEU A 2 -6.33 2.87 7.40
CA LEU A 2 -6.78 3.42 6.13
C LEU A 2 -5.98 4.69 5.85
N ILE A 3 -5.40 4.81 4.67
CA ILE A 3 -4.65 5.99 4.23
C ILE A 3 -5.36 6.56 2.99
N PRO A 4 -5.83 7.81 3.01
CA PRO A 4 -6.52 8.40 1.85
C PRO A 4 -5.55 8.62 0.68
N LEU A 5 -6.06 8.41 -0.54
CA LEU A 5 -5.38 8.70 -1.80
C LEU A 5 -6.02 9.92 -2.48
N HIS A 6 -5.30 10.51 -3.44
CA HIS A 6 -5.74 11.71 -4.16
C HIS A 6 -7.03 11.54 -5.00
N ASP A 7 -7.34 10.30 -5.39
CA ASP A 7 -8.43 9.94 -6.30
C ASP A 7 -9.63 9.34 -5.56
N GLN A 8 -9.80 9.75 -4.30
CA GLN A 8 -10.90 9.33 -3.44
C GLN A 8 -10.94 7.82 -3.14
N ARG A 9 -9.87 7.10 -3.45
CA ARG A 9 -9.61 5.74 -2.96
C ARG A 9 -8.88 5.78 -1.62
N TRP A 10 -8.82 4.65 -0.94
CA TRP A 10 -7.99 4.45 0.25
C TRP A 10 -7.04 3.27 0.04
N LEU A 11 -5.85 3.40 0.62
CA LEU A 11 -4.98 2.27 0.88
C LEU A 11 -5.33 1.68 2.25
N PHE A 12 -5.85 0.46 2.26
CA PHE A 12 -6.00 -0.33 3.47
C PHE A 12 -4.73 -1.15 3.72
N VAL A 13 -4.13 -0.91 4.88
CA VAL A 13 -2.91 -1.57 5.34
C VAL A 13 -3.26 -2.49 6.51
N ASN A 14 -3.07 -3.80 6.31
CA ASN A 14 -3.15 -4.78 7.39
C ASN A 14 -1.74 -5.20 7.80
N TRP A 15 -1.24 -4.58 8.87
CA TRP A 15 0.10 -4.81 9.41
C TRP A 15 0.31 -6.24 9.93
N HIS A 16 -0.75 -6.92 10.40
CA HIS A 16 -0.64 -8.28 10.91
C HIS A 16 -0.43 -9.29 9.77
N THR A 17 -1.15 -9.14 8.66
CA THR A 17 -1.05 -10.05 7.51
C THR A 17 -0.11 -9.56 6.41
N ASN A 18 0.46 -8.35 6.56
CA ASN A 18 1.26 -7.63 5.55
C ASN A 18 0.55 -7.45 4.20
N LYS A 19 -0.78 -7.51 4.19
CA LYS A 19 -1.58 -7.32 2.98
C LYS A 19 -1.97 -5.86 2.81
N LEU A 20 -1.99 -5.43 1.56
CA LEU A 20 -2.33 -4.08 1.13
C LEU A 20 -3.46 -4.16 0.11
N TRP A 21 -4.49 -3.34 0.30
CA TRP A 21 -5.61 -3.24 -0.63
C TRP A 21 -5.85 -1.79 -1.01
N LEU A 22 -6.20 -1.58 -2.27
CA LEU A 22 -6.88 -0.37 -2.70
C LEU A 22 -8.38 -0.57 -2.45
N VAL A 23 -9.02 0.43 -1.87
CA VAL A 23 -10.43 0.45 -1.53
C VAL A 23 -11.06 1.64 -2.23
N ASP A 24 -12.10 1.44 -3.03
CA ASP A 24 -12.87 2.54 -3.63
C ASP A 24 -13.94 3.09 -2.69
N GLN A 25 -14.62 4.16 -3.13
CA GLN A 25 -15.71 4.83 -2.41
C GLN A 25 -16.90 3.91 -2.06
N GLN A 26 -17.09 2.85 -2.83
CA GLN A 26 -18.15 1.87 -2.63
C GLN A 26 -17.69 0.70 -1.74
N GLY A 27 -16.44 0.74 -1.24
CA GLY A 27 -15.85 -0.30 -0.39
C GLY A 27 -15.32 -1.50 -1.18
N LYS A 28 -15.29 -1.45 -2.51
CA LYS A 28 -14.72 -2.52 -3.33
C LYS A 28 -13.22 -2.55 -3.14
N THR A 29 -12.68 -3.75 -2.96
CA THR A 29 -11.26 -3.95 -2.70
C THR A 29 -10.52 -4.52 -3.91
N LYS A 30 -9.31 -4.02 -4.16
CA LYS A 30 -8.36 -4.58 -5.11
C LYS A 30 -7.05 -4.86 -4.36
N LEU A 31 -6.69 -6.14 -4.24
CA LEU A 31 -5.46 -6.54 -3.57
C LEU A 31 -4.24 -6.07 -4.39
N ILE A 32 -3.29 -5.40 -3.72
CA ILE A 32 -1.98 -5.12 -4.31
C ILE A 32 -1.22 -6.45 -4.32
N LYS A 33 -1.11 -7.06 -5.50
CA LYS A 33 -0.67 -8.46 -5.71
C LYS A 33 0.84 -8.62 -5.52
N ASP A 34 1.33 -8.46 -4.30
CA ASP A 34 2.70 -8.86 -3.94
C ASP A 34 2.72 -9.64 -2.62
N ASN A 35 2.64 -10.96 -2.74
CA ASN A 35 2.78 -11.91 -1.61
C ASN A 35 4.16 -11.85 -0.93
N ARG A 36 5.12 -11.09 -1.49
CA ARG A 36 6.48 -10.93 -0.96
C ARG A 36 6.61 -9.70 -0.05
N ILE A 37 5.55 -8.90 0.14
CA ILE A 37 5.56 -7.84 1.15
C ILE A 37 5.43 -8.52 2.52
N LYS A 38 6.50 -8.48 3.30
CA LYS A 38 6.56 -9.02 4.67
C LYS A 38 7.20 -8.00 5.59
N ASN A 39 6.74 -7.96 6.84
CA ASN A 39 7.26 -7.10 7.90
C ASN A 39 7.36 -5.64 7.45
N ILE A 40 6.22 -5.07 7.04
CA ILE A 40 6.15 -3.66 6.67
C ILE A 40 6.55 -2.81 7.88
N ARG A 41 7.46 -1.86 7.69
CA ARG A 41 7.89 -0.91 8.72
C ARG A 41 7.45 0.51 8.41
N ASN A 42 7.36 0.85 7.12
CA ASN A 42 6.94 2.18 6.69
C ASN A 42 6.31 2.13 5.29
N ILE A 43 5.36 3.04 5.05
CA ILE A 43 4.68 3.25 3.77
C ILE A 43 4.67 4.75 3.50
N SER A 44 5.09 5.15 2.30
CA SER A 44 4.95 6.52 1.81
C SER A 44 4.19 6.50 0.50
N ILE A 45 3.28 7.44 0.31
CA ILE A 45 2.45 7.57 -0.89
C ILE A 45 2.86 8.84 -1.61
N ALA A 46 3.03 8.77 -2.93
CA ALA A 46 3.35 9.93 -3.73
C ALA A 46 2.20 10.96 -3.70
N PRO A 47 2.47 12.27 -3.84
CA PRO A 47 1.41 13.30 -3.82
C PRO A 47 0.35 13.11 -4.91
N ASN A 48 0.75 12.56 -6.06
CA ASN A 48 -0.17 12.21 -7.14
C ASN A 48 -0.93 10.90 -6.88
N GLY A 49 -0.74 10.24 -5.74
CA GLY A 49 -1.31 8.95 -5.36
C GLY A 49 -1.13 7.79 -6.34
N CYS A 50 -0.33 7.94 -7.40
CA CYS A 50 -0.09 6.89 -8.39
C CYS A 50 1.01 5.91 -7.96
N TYR A 51 1.82 6.28 -6.96
CA TYR A 51 2.94 5.47 -6.50
C TYR A 51 2.97 5.34 -5.00
N MET A 52 3.49 4.21 -4.54
CA MET A 52 3.71 3.91 -3.13
C MET A 52 5.09 3.28 -2.93
N ALA A 53 5.83 3.78 -1.97
CA ALA A 53 7.06 3.18 -1.49
C ALA A 53 6.79 2.39 -0.20
N VAL A 54 7.29 1.16 -0.14
CA VAL A 54 7.16 0.27 1.02
C VAL A 54 8.55 -0.10 1.52
N ARG A 55 8.83 0.21 2.78
CA ARG A 55 10.03 -0.25 3.47
C ARG A 55 9.68 -1.45 4.35
N THR A 56 10.41 -2.53 4.16
CA THR A 56 10.31 -3.74 4.98
C THR A 56 11.46 -3.81 5.99
N GLU A 57 11.35 -4.72 6.96
CA GLU A 57 12.38 -4.95 7.98
C GLU A 57 13.75 -5.35 7.40
N LYS A 58 13.80 -6.00 6.22
CA LYS A 58 15.07 -6.35 5.61
C LYS A 58 15.80 -5.07 5.15
N PRO A 59 17.07 -4.88 5.53
CA PRO A 59 17.76 -3.59 5.49
C PRO A 59 18.00 -2.98 4.10
N SER A 60 17.75 -3.71 3.00
CA SER A 60 18.25 -3.31 1.67
C SER A 60 17.20 -3.08 0.57
N ALA A 61 15.89 -3.28 0.81
CA ALA A 61 14.90 -3.11 -0.25
C ALA A 61 13.73 -2.22 0.17
N MET A 62 13.82 -0.93 -0.17
CA MET A 62 12.63 -0.13 -0.43
C MET A 62 12.05 -0.60 -1.77
N LYS A 63 10.78 -0.98 -1.79
CA LYS A 63 10.09 -1.34 -3.02
C LYS A 63 9.12 -0.24 -3.42
N MET A 64 9.06 0.07 -4.70
CA MET A 64 8.06 0.96 -5.26
C MET A 64 6.97 0.16 -5.98
N TYR A 65 5.74 0.61 -5.82
CA TYR A 65 4.55 0.04 -6.42
C TYR A 65 3.80 1.13 -7.16
N LYS A 66 3.30 0.79 -8.35
CA LYS A 66 2.32 1.61 -9.06
C LYS A 66 0.93 1.25 -8.57
N LEU A 67 0.14 2.27 -8.25
CA LEU A 67 -1.25 2.17 -7.81
C LEU A 67 -2.16 2.43 -9.02
N ASP A 68 -2.35 1.41 -9.86
CA ASP A 68 -3.33 1.43 -10.96
C ASP A 68 -4.75 1.21 -10.42
#